data_AF-A0A849ZHF5-F1
#
_entry.id   AF-A0A849ZHF5-F1
#
_cell.length_a   1.000
_cell.length_b   1.000
_cell.length_c   1.000
_cell.angle_alpha   90.00
_cell.angle_beta   90.00
_cell.angle_gamma   90.00
#
_symmetry.space_group_name_H-M   'P 1'
#
loop_
_entity.id
_entity.type
_entity.pdbx_description
1 polymer ?
#
loop_
_entity_poly.entity_id
_entity_poly.type
_entity_poly.pdbx_seq_one_letter_code
_entity_poly.pdbx_strand_id
1 'polypeptide(L)'
;MTETREAFDIAKVRFDGAGLIAAVACDADTGEVLMVAWMNREALEKTLREGVVTYWSRSRGELWTKGLTSGHTQEVTEIRIDCDLDCVLLRVRQRGGACHNGFRSCFYRRIEGGSLVTDREKVFDDESVYKRP
;
A
#
# COMPACT_ATOMS: atom_id res chain seq x y z
N MET A 1 -11.59 -16.43 -24.47
CA MET A 1 -10.78 -16.69 -23.27
C MET A 1 -11.68 -17.33 -22.23
N THR A 2 -11.33 -18.52 -21.75
CA THR A 2 -12.08 -19.21 -20.69
C THR A 2 -11.47 -18.79 -19.36
N GLU A 3 -12.23 -18.13 -18.49
CA GLU A 3 -11.77 -17.84 -17.13
C GLU A 3 -11.67 -19.15 -16.35
N THR A 4 -10.50 -19.45 -15.80
CA THR A 4 -10.35 -20.49 -14.79
C THR A 4 -10.48 -19.82 -13.41
N ARG A 5 -11.39 -20.33 -12.56
CA ARG A 5 -11.65 -19.77 -11.23
C ARG A 5 -11.21 -20.78 -10.17
N GLU A 6 -10.26 -20.40 -9.33
CA GLU A 6 -9.96 -21.07 -8.07
C GLU A 6 -10.55 -20.25 -6.92
N ALA A 7 -11.02 -20.93 -5.87
CA ALA A 7 -11.42 -20.25 -4.65
C ALA A 7 -10.19 -19.67 -3.94
N PHE A 8 -10.23 -18.38 -3.61
CA PHE A 8 -9.21 -17.78 -2.75
C PHE A 8 -9.37 -18.29 -1.31
N ASP A 9 -8.30 -18.85 -0.76
CA ASP A 9 -8.23 -19.31 0.62
C ASP A 9 -7.08 -18.59 1.34
N ILE A 10 -7.43 -17.74 2.30
CA ILE A 10 -6.46 -16.97 3.06
C ILE A 10 -5.59 -17.86 3.97
N ALA A 11 -5.99 -19.09 4.27
CA ALA A 11 -5.14 -20.03 5.01
C ALA A 11 -3.91 -20.47 4.20
N LYS A 12 -3.97 -20.40 2.85
CA LYS A 12 -2.84 -20.75 1.96
C LYS A 12 -1.85 -19.61 1.77
N VAL A 13 -2.20 -18.38 2.16
CA VAL A 13 -1.32 -17.21 2.04
C VAL A 13 -0.08 -17.41 2.93
N ARG A 14 1.10 -17.20 2.34
CA ARG A 14 2.39 -17.38 2.99
C ARG A 14 2.81 -16.09 3.68
N PHE A 15 2.42 -15.99 4.95
CA PHE A 15 2.98 -15.00 5.84
C PHE A 15 4.39 -15.41 6.28
N ASP A 16 5.29 -14.44 6.43
CA ASP A 16 6.66 -14.64 6.91
C ASP A 16 6.71 -15.08 8.38
N GLY A 17 7.92 -15.26 8.92
CA GLY A 17 8.12 -15.64 10.32
C GLY A 17 7.58 -14.63 11.36
N ALA A 18 7.26 -13.41 10.94
CA ALA A 18 6.61 -12.39 11.77
C ALA A 18 5.09 -12.31 11.54
N GLY A 19 4.52 -13.21 10.72
CA GLY A 19 3.10 -13.22 10.38
C GLY A 19 2.72 -12.12 9.38
N LEU A 20 3.66 -11.67 8.54
CA LEU A 20 3.47 -10.56 7.61
C LEU A 20 3.59 -11.00 6.14
N ILE A 21 2.85 -10.30 5.27
CA ILE A 21 2.95 -10.40 3.82
C ILE A 21 3.35 -9.04 3.24
N ALA A 22 4.15 -9.04 2.18
CA ALA A 22 4.49 -7.82 1.45
C ALA A 22 3.26 -7.31 0.69
N ALA A 23 3.00 -6.01 0.75
CA ALA A 23 1.91 -5.37 0.04
C ALA A 23 2.44 -4.20 -0.79
N VAL A 24 2.33 -4.31 -2.12
CA VAL A 24 2.66 -3.26 -3.07
C VAL A 24 1.38 -2.55 -3.48
N ALA A 25 1.28 -1.25 -3.24
CA ALA A 25 0.17 -0.45 -3.74
C ALA A 25 0.58 0.27 -5.02
N CYS A 26 -0.21 0.11 -6.09
CA CYS A 26 -0.06 0.87 -7.33
C CYS A 26 -1.35 1.60 -7.68
N ASP A 27 -1.21 2.72 -8.38
CA ASP A 27 -2.35 3.45 -8.91
C ASP A 27 -3.12 2.61 -9.93
N ALA A 28 -4.44 2.56 -9.78
CA ALA A 28 -5.30 1.73 -10.62
C ALA A 28 -5.33 2.19 -12.08
N ASP A 29 -5.20 3.50 -12.33
CA ASP A 29 -5.35 4.10 -13.65
C ASP A 29 -3.99 4.25 -14.36
N THR A 30 -2.94 4.65 -13.62
CA THR A 30 -1.62 4.91 -14.21
C THR A 30 -0.64 3.75 -14.08
N GLY A 31 -0.88 2.83 -13.15
CA GLY A 31 0.08 1.76 -12.80
C GLY A 31 1.31 2.24 -12.02
N GLU A 32 1.37 3.53 -11.62
CA GLU A 32 2.46 4.06 -10.80
C GLU A 32 2.52 3.31 -9.46
N VAL A 33 3.71 2.81 -9.08
CA VAL A 33 3.91 2.24 -7.74
C VAL A 33 3.88 3.38 -6.72
N LEU A 34 2.93 3.30 -5.78
CA LEU A 34 2.68 4.33 -4.78
C LEU A 34 3.46 4.07 -3.50
N MET A 35 3.44 2.85 -2.99
CA MET A 35 4.13 2.48 -1.76
C MET A 35 4.26 0.97 -1.58
N VAL A 36 5.16 0.58 -0.68
CA VAL A 36 5.27 -0.78 -0.15
C VAL A 36 5.06 -0.73 1.36
N ALA A 37 4.28 -1.66 1.87
CA ALA A 37 4.05 -1.84 3.30
C ALA A 37 3.83 -3.32 3.61
N TRP A 38 3.44 -3.61 4.84
CA TRP A 38 3.20 -4.97 5.33
C TRP A 38 1.75 -5.12 5.72
N MET A 39 1.20 -6.32 5.55
CA MET A 39 -0.09 -6.72 6.08
C MET A 39 0.11 -7.95 6.95
N ASN A 40 -0.53 -8.02 8.11
CA ASN A 40 -0.77 -9.30 8.76
C ASN A 40 -2.08 -9.90 8.20
N ARG A 41 -2.46 -11.09 8.66
CA ARG A 41 -3.72 -11.75 8.27
C ARG A 41 -4.93 -10.82 8.43
N GLU A 42 -5.06 -10.20 9.59
CA GLU A 42 -6.20 -9.33 9.91
C GLU A 42 -6.27 -8.09 8.99
N ALA A 43 -5.13 -7.49 8.66
CA ALA A 43 -5.05 -6.35 7.74
C ALA A 43 -5.52 -6.73 6.33
N LEU A 44 -5.13 -7.91 5.84
CA LEU A 44 -5.56 -8.42 4.54
C LEU A 44 -7.06 -8.73 4.53
N GLU A 45 -7.58 -9.41 5.55
CA GLU A 45 -9.02 -9.70 5.71
C GLU A 45 -9.85 -8.42 5.78
N LYS A 46 -9.39 -7.44 6.55
CA LYS A 46 -10.04 -6.13 6.69
C LYS A 46 -10.06 -5.40 5.34
N THR A 47 -8.96 -5.42 4.60
CA THR A 47 -8.87 -4.82 3.26
C THR A 47 -9.83 -5.48 2.27
N LEU A 48 -9.88 -6.81 2.24
CA LEU A 48 -10.81 -7.59 1.40
C LEU A 48 -12.28 -7.27 1.72
N ARG A 49 -12.60 -7.13 3.01
CA ARG A 49 -13.97 -6.88 3.48
C ARG A 49 -14.43 -5.44 3.22
N GLU A 50 -13.55 -4.46 3.44
CA GLU A 50 -13.93 -3.05 3.49
C GLU A 50 -13.67 -2.30 2.18
N GLY A 51 -12.86 -2.87 1.27
CA GLY A 51 -12.51 -2.23 0.00
C GLY A 51 -11.61 -1.00 0.17
N VAL A 52 -11.03 -0.79 1.35
CA VAL A 52 -10.04 0.24 1.65
C VAL A 52 -8.83 -0.39 2.31
N VAL A 53 -7.63 0.07 1.90
CA VAL A 53 -6.40 -0.58 2.31
C VAL A 53 -6.10 -0.37 3.80
N THR A 54 -5.92 -1.49 4.51
CA THR A 54 -5.39 -1.54 5.87
C THR A 54 -4.04 -2.23 5.87
N TYR A 55 -3.04 -1.61 6.51
CA TYR A 55 -1.70 -2.14 6.68
C TYR A 55 -1.44 -2.54 8.15
N TRP A 56 -0.36 -3.27 8.37
CA TRP A 56 0.23 -3.52 9.67
C TRP A 56 1.47 -2.65 9.87
N SER A 57 1.50 -1.84 10.92
CA SER A 57 2.65 -1.01 11.27
C SER A 57 3.62 -1.80 12.13
N ARG A 58 4.75 -2.25 11.55
CA ARG A 58 5.77 -3.01 12.29
C ARG A 58 6.35 -2.28 13.50
N SER A 59 6.47 -0.95 13.42
CA SER A 59 7.00 -0.13 14.50
C SER A 59 6.00 0.12 15.64
N ARG A 60 4.70 0.19 15.32
CA ARG A 60 3.64 0.43 16.30
C ARG A 60 2.98 -0.85 16.81
N GLY A 61 3.16 -1.97 16.10
CA GLY A 61 2.50 -3.23 16.42
C GLY A 61 0.98 -3.15 16.32
N GLU A 62 0.45 -2.34 15.39
CA GLU A 62 -0.98 -2.10 15.25
C GLU A 62 -1.43 -2.03 13.78
N LEU A 63 -2.72 -2.25 13.56
CA LEU A 63 -3.39 -2.01 12.29
C LEU A 63 -3.48 -0.51 11.98
N TRP A 64 -3.34 -0.18 10.70
CA TRP A 64 -3.46 1.18 10.20
C TRP A 64 -4.18 1.21 8.86
N THR A 65 -5.43 1.68 8.87
CA THR A 65 -6.18 1.96 7.64
C THR A 65 -5.67 3.25 7.00
N LYS A 66 -5.18 3.16 5.77
CA LYS A 66 -4.50 4.27 5.08
C LYS A 66 -5.46 5.44 4.93
N GLY A 67 -5.03 6.61 5.41
CA GLY A 67 -5.76 7.86 5.23
C GLY A 67 -6.95 8.06 6.17
N LEU A 68 -7.16 7.21 7.19
CA LEU A 68 -8.26 7.40 8.14
C LEU A 68 -8.17 8.76 8.87
N THR A 69 -6.95 9.22 9.17
CA THR A 69 -6.71 10.50 9.85
C THR A 69 -6.56 11.67 8.86
N SER A 70 -5.85 11.47 7.74
CA SER A 70 -5.54 12.55 6.78
C SER A 70 -6.55 12.71 5.65
N GLY A 71 -7.50 11.79 5.50
CA GLY A 71 -8.38 11.71 4.34
C GLY A 71 -7.70 11.17 3.07
N HIS A 72 -6.40 10.83 3.12
CA HIS A 72 -5.65 10.31 1.96
C HIS A 72 -5.79 8.79 1.81
N THR A 73 -7.03 8.36 1.55
CA THR A 73 -7.44 6.95 1.49
C THR A 73 -6.93 6.24 0.23
N GLN A 74 -6.93 4.91 0.29
CA GLN A 74 -6.64 4.02 -0.82
C GLN A 74 -7.83 3.08 -1.00
N GLU A 75 -8.68 3.37 -1.99
CA GLU A 75 -9.81 2.52 -2.36
C GLU A 75 -9.32 1.41 -3.28
N VAL A 76 -9.60 0.16 -2.92
CA VAL A 76 -9.17 -1.02 -3.65
C VAL A 76 -10.03 -1.21 -4.89
N THR A 77 -9.38 -1.36 -6.04
CA THR A 77 -10.03 -1.70 -7.31
C THR A 77 -9.77 -3.15 -7.72
N GLU A 78 -8.59 -3.67 -7.39
CA GLU A 78 -8.18 -5.05 -7.65
C GLU A 78 -7.11 -5.44 -6.62
N ILE A 79 -7.13 -6.70 -6.20
CA ILE A 79 -6.03 -7.31 -5.45
C ILE A 79 -5.52 -8.49 -6.27
N ARG A 80 -4.22 -8.50 -6.56
CA ARG A 80 -3.53 -9.67 -7.09
C ARG A 80 -2.63 -10.25 -6.02
N ILE A 81 -2.37 -11.53 -6.13
CA ILE A 81 -1.41 -12.26 -5.31
C ILE A 81 -0.41 -12.92 -6.26
N ASP A 82 0.85 -13.02 -5.85
CA ASP A 82 1.90 -13.65 -6.65
C ASP A 82 1.82 -15.19 -6.64
N CYS A 83 2.77 -15.84 -7.30
CA CYS A 83 2.68 -17.26 -7.64
C CYS A 83 2.92 -18.21 -6.46
N ASP A 84 3.64 -17.78 -5.43
CA ASP A 84 3.91 -18.52 -4.19
C ASP A 84 3.15 -17.97 -2.98
N LEU A 85 2.30 -16.97 -3.18
CA LEU A 85 1.32 -16.44 -2.23
C LEU A 85 1.96 -15.65 -1.07
N ASP A 86 3.09 -15.00 -1.29
CA ASP A 86 3.83 -14.22 -0.27
C ASP A 86 3.93 -12.71 -0.57
N CYS A 87 3.30 -12.26 -1.65
CA CYS A 87 3.16 -10.84 -1.96
C CYS A 87 1.78 -10.53 -2.57
N VAL A 88 1.19 -9.42 -2.15
CA VAL A 88 -0.03 -8.87 -2.76
C VAL A 88 0.25 -7.56 -3.51
N LEU A 89 -0.32 -7.44 -4.71
CA LEU A 89 -0.39 -6.20 -5.47
C LEU A 89 -1.80 -5.61 -5.34
N LEU A 90 -1.88 -4.45 -4.71
CA LEU A 90 -3.10 -3.68 -4.50
C LEU A 90 -3.18 -2.62 -5.60
N ARG A 91 -4.14 -2.76 -6.52
CA ARG A 91 -4.48 -1.65 -7.42
C ARG A 91 -5.48 -0.75 -6.73
N VAL A 92 -5.12 0.52 -6.54
CA VAL A 92 -5.90 1.45 -5.73
C VAL A 92 -6.19 2.76 -6.44
N ARG A 93 -7.34 3.35 -6.13
CA ARG A 93 -7.58 4.78 -6.37
C ARG A 93 -7.08 5.57 -5.17
N GLN A 94 -5.98 6.28 -5.35
CA GLN A 94 -5.36 7.09 -4.30
C GLN A 94 -6.01 8.48 -4.22
N ARG A 95 -6.61 8.78 -3.07
CA ARG A 95 -7.03 10.16 -2.73
C ARG A 95 -5.87 10.91 -2.09
N GLY A 96 -5.58 12.14 -2.54
CA GLY A 96 -4.43 12.91 -2.07
C GLY A 96 -3.10 12.21 -2.36
N GLY A 97 -2.16 12.23 -1.42
CA GLY A 97 -0.87 11.54 -1.55
C GLY A 97 -0.74 10.25 -0.74
N ALA A 98 -0.06 9.25 -1.30
CA ALA A 98 0.29 8.03 -0.56
C ALA A 98 1.39 8.30 0.47
N CYS A 99 2.32 9.19 0.16
CA CYS A 99 3.46 9.51 1.01
C CYS A 99 3.11 10.59 2.03
N HIS A 100 3.58 10.43 3.27
CA HIS A 100 3.43 11.46 4.31
C HIS A 100 4.22 12.75 4.06
N ASN A 101 5.20 12.75 3.15
CA ASN A 101 6.05 13.91 2.84
C ASN A 101 5.44 14.81 1.75
N GLY A 102 4.14 14.70 1.47
CA GLY A 102 3.46 15.52 0.47
C GLY A 102 3.37 14.90 -0.92
N PHE A 103 4.09 13.81 -1.20
CA PHE A 103 4.18 13.24 -2.55
C PHE A 103 3.08 12.23 -2.87
N ARG A 104 2.77 12.09 -4.16
CA ARG A 104 1.82 11.06 -4.63
C ARG A 104 2.33 9.66 -4.35
N SER A 105 3.60 9.38 -4.65
CA SER A 105 4.29 8.12 -4.38
C SER A 105 5.38 8.30 -3.31
N CYS A 106 5.62 7.26 -2.51
CA CYS A 106 6.78 7.17 -1.63
C CYS A 106 8.11 7.10 -2.41
N PHE A 107 8.06 6.72 -3.68
CA PHE A 107 9.20 6.60 -4.59
C PHE A 107 9.47 7.91 -5.35
N TYR A 108 9.44 9.04 -4.65
CA TYR A 108 9.65 10.39 -5.21
C TYR A 108 11.13 10.79 -5.37
N ARG A 109 12.05 9.88 -5.02
CA ARG A 109 13.50 10.06 -5.13
C ARG A 109 14.10 8.94 -5.99
N ARG A 110 15.06 9.31 -6.81
CA ARG A 110 15.93 8.38 -7.56
C ARG A 110 17.37 8.45 -7.06
N ILE A 111 18.09 7.35 -7.21
CA ILE A 111 19.53 7.28 -6.93
C ILE A 111 20.27 7.74 -8.18
N GLU A 112 21.12 8.77 -8.06
CA GLU A 112 21.94 9.29 -9.16
C GLU A 112 23.30 9.74 -8.63
N GLY A 113 24.38 9.20 -9.20
CA GLY A 113 25.74 9.64 -8.85
C GLY A 113 26.07 9.57 -7.35
N GLY A 114 25.54 8.58 -6.62
CA GLY A 114 25.69 8.46 -5.16
C GLY A 114 24.83 9.42 -4.33
N SER A 115 23.94 10.19 -4.97
CA SER A 115 23.01 11.12 -4.33
C SER A 115 21.56 10.64 -4.45
N LEU A 116 20.70 11.10 -3.54
CA LEU A 116 19.24 11.00 -3.66
C LEU A 116 18.69 12.27 -4.28
N VAL A 117 18.11 12.17 -5.47
CA VAL A 117 17.51 13.31 -6.20
C VAL A 117 16.00 13.21 -6.12
N THR A 118 15.34 14.25 -5.60
CA THR A 118 13.89 14.41 -5.66
C THR A 118 13.50 14.94 -7.04
N ASP A 119 12.71 14.18 -7.78
CA ASP A 119 12.31 14.49 -9.16
C ASP A 119 10.78 14.49 -9.35
N ARG A 120 10.03 14.62 -8.25
CA ARG A 120 8.58 14.72 -8.23
C ARG A 120 8.17 15.96 -7.44
N GLU A 121 6.96 16.44 -7.71
CA GLU A 121 6.35 17.55 -6.98
C GLU A 121 5.43 17.02 -5.87
N LYS A 122 5.29 17.82 -4.81
CA LYS A 122 4.32 17.54 -3.75
C LYS A 122 2.91 17.79 -4.27
N VAL A 123 1.99 16.89 -3.97
CA VAL A 123 0.56 17.02 -4.27
C VAL A 123 -0.24 17.60 -3.09
N PHE A 124 0.39 17.75 -1.92
CA PHE A 124 -0.16 18.45 -0.76
C PHE A 124 0.96 18.96 0.15
N ASP A 125 0.66 19.95 0.99
CA ASP A 125 1.55 20.42 2.03
C ASP A 125 1.47 19.51 3.27
N ASP A 126 2.53 18.75 3.53
CA ASP A 126 2.57 17.80 4.63
C ASP A 126 2.57 18.43 6.01
N GLU A 127 3.12 19.64 6.17
CA GLU A 127 3.14 20.34 7.46
C GLU A 127 1.72 20.75 7.91
N SER A 128 0.85 21.04 6.93
CA SER A 128 -0.55 21.36 7.19
C SER A 128 -1.41 20.13 7.58
N VAL A 129 -0.98 18.92 7.20
CA VAL A 129 -1.75 17.67 7.37
C VAL A 129 -1.23 16.80 8.51
N TYR A 130 0.09 16.72 8.66
CA TYR A 130 0.75 15.90 9.67
C TYR A 130 1.54 16.80 10.62
N LYS A 131 1.12 16.83 11.89
CA LYS A 131 1.90 17.48 12.95
C LYS A 131 3.15 16.65 13.19
N ARG A 132 4.32 17.17 12.82
CA ARG A 132 5.61 16.56 13.20
C ARG A 132 5.81 16.80 14.70
N PRO A 133 6.21 15.78 15.48
CA PRO A 133 6.55 15.95 16.89
C PRO A 133 7.76 16.86 17.08
#